data_AF-A0A838K5Q1-F1
#
_entry.id   AF-A0A838K5Q1-F1
#
_cell.length_a   1.000
_cell.length_b   1.000
_cell.length_c   1.000
_cell.angle_alpha   90.00
_cell.angle_beta   90.00
_cell.angle_gamma   90.00
#
_symmetry.space_group_name_H-M   'P 1'
#
loop_
_entity.id
_entity.type
_entity.pdbx_description
1 polymer ?
#
loop_
_entity_poly.entity_id
_entity_poly.type
_entity_poly.pdbx_seq_one_letter_code
_entity_poly.pdbx_strand_id
1 'polypeptide(L)'
;MDAFRIVRPGNVMVDQVRRRVQQHTLGHRGRSGDPLYGIRRLLLTGDERLTERGRQRITAGLAAGDRDDEVYYARVIKEQLRTVYRAGDQDAARDALADFYDVAAAADIPEADRLARTIRRWEDAVLAYHGSDGLSNARTEAINGLLKKIKRVGHGFRNLANYRLRLLLHCGGVAWQHQPAARLRGRAPQIAA
;
A
#
# COMPACT_ATOMS: atom_id res chain seq x y z
N MET A 1 -2.36 10.06 9.13
CA MET A 1 -1.85 8.77 8.62
C MET A 1 -3.04 7.97 8.06
N ASP A 2 -2.88 6.89 7.30
CA ASP A 2 -4.00 6.05 6.83
C ASP A 2 -3.66 4.57 7.06
N ALA A 3 -4.66 3.76 7.41
CA ALA A 3 -4.63 2.31 7.61
C ALA A 3 -3.75 1.59 6.59
N PHE A 4 -3.93 1.98 5.32
CA PHE A 4 -3.24 1.40 4.20
C PHE A 4 -1.72 1.63 4.24
N ARG A 5 -1.25 2.74 4.81
CA ARG A 5 0.19 3.01 4.97
C ARG A 5 0.83 2.21 6.10
N ILE A 6 0.08 1.81 7.12
CA ILE A 6 0.58 1.00 8.25
C ILE A 6 0.65 -0.47 7.85
N VAL A 7 -0.40 -1.01 7.23
CA VAL A 7 -0.49 -2.45 6.91
C VAL A 7 0.33 -2.83 5.67
N ARG A 8 0.48 -1.92 4.70
CA ARG A 8 1.23 -2.20 3.47
C ARG A 8 2.69 -2.64 3.71
N PRO A 9 3.47 -2.00 4.60
CA PRO A 9 4.78 -2.51 5.03
C PRO A 9 4.75 -3.97 5.48
N GLY A 10 3.76 -4.38 6.28
CA GLY A 10 3.57 -5.77 6.70
C GLY A 10 3.36 -6.72 5.51
N ASN A 11 2.51 -6.35 4.56
CA ASN A 11 2.30 -7.15 3.34
C ASN A 11 3.59 -7.29 2.49
N VAL A 12 4.39 -6.24 2.42
CA VAL A 12 5.68 -6.26 1.72
C VAL A 12 6.66 -7.20 2.44
N MET A 13 6.70 -7.15 3.77
CA MET A 13 7.52 -8.03 4.60
C MET A 13 7.17 -9.51 4.34
N VAL A 14 5.89 -9.89 4.41
CA VAL A 14 5.46 -11.28 4.15
C VAL A 14 5.88 -11.78 2.77
N ASP A 15 5.72 -10.97 1.72
CA ASP A 15 6.15 -11.36 0.38
C ASP A 15 7.67 -11.40 0.23
N GLN A 16 8.44 -10.59 0.97
CA GLN A 16 9.90 -10.69 1.00
C GLN A 16 10.37 -11.98 1.66
N VAL A 17 9.86 -12.30 2.86
CA VAL A 17 10.18 -13.55 3.58
C VAL A 17 9.84 -14.76 2.72
N ARG A 18 8.62 -14.82 2.19
CA ARG A 18 8.18 -15.89 1.28
C ARG A 18 9.14 -16.08 0.11
N ARG A 19 9.58 -14.99 -0.54
CA ARG A 19 10.52 -15.08 -1.67
C ARG A 19 11.89 -15.55 -1.25
N ARG A 20 12.38 -15.11 -0.09
CA ARG A 20 13.67 -15.51 0.47
C ARG A 20 13.69 -17.01 0.79
N VAL A 21 12.73 -17.48 1.58
CA VAL A 21 12.55 -18.90 1.94
C VAL A 21 12.46 -19.75 0.68
N GLN A 22 11.67 -19.30 -0.29
CA GLN A 22 11.49 -20.05 -1.52
C GLN A 22 12.73 -20.05 -2.43
N GLN A 23 13.45 -18.93 -2.51
CA GLN A 23 14.72 -18.85 -3.24
C GLN A 23 15.75 -19.78 -2.62
N HIS A 24 15.83 -19.83 -1.29
CA HIS A 24 16.73 -20.70 -0.55
C HIS A 24 16.39 -22.18 -0.74
N THR A 25 15.11 -22.52 -0.71
CA THR A 25 14.65 -23.92 -0.76
C THR A 25 14.56 -24.49 -2.18
N LEU A 26 14.16 -23.67 -3.17
CA LEU A 26 13.86 -24.12 -4.54
C LEU A 26 14.76 -23.50 -5.62
N GLY A 27 15.70 -22.61 -5.25
CA GLY A 27 16.59 -21.93 -6.19
C GLY A 27 15.92 -20.83 -7.04
N HIS A 28 14.64 -20.51 -6.80
CA HIS A 28 13.92 -19.48 -7.52
C HIS A 28 12.83 -18.78 -6.69
N ARG A 29 12.47 -17.56 -7.08
CA ARG A 29 11.57 -16.65 -6.35
C ARG A 29 10.10 -17.10 -6.19
N GLY A 30 9.60 -17.98 -7.06
CA GLY A 30 8.15 -18.26 -7.15
C GLY A 30 7.62 -18.48 -8.55
N ARG A 31 7.01 -19.65 -8.80
CA ARG A 31 6.21 -19.96 -9.98
C ARG A 31 5.03 -20.87 -9.64
N SER A 32 4.12 -21.04 -10.61
CA SER A 32 2.99 -21.94 -10.48
C SER A 32 3.46 -23.36 -10.15
N GLY A 33 2.81 -24.01 -9.19
CA GLY A 33 3.19 -25.33 -8.67
C GLY A 33 3.86 -25.26 -7.30
N ASP A 34 4.58 -24.17 -6.98
CA ASP A 34 5.27 -24.07 -5.71
C ASP A 34 4.28 -23.86 -4.55
N PRO A 35 4.44 -24.55 -3.39
CA PRO A 35 3.48 -24.48 -2.29
C PRO A 35 3.25 -23.05 -1.80
N LEU A 36 4.34 -22.33 -1.46
CA LEU A 36 4.28 -20.97 -0.95
C LEU A 36 3.79 -19.96 -2.00
N TYR A 37 4.16 -20.15 -3.27
CA TYR A 37 3.66 -19.29 -4.34
C TYR A 37 2.14 -19.47 -4.55
N GLY A 38 1.64 -20.69 -4.40
CA GLY A 38 0.22 -21.03 -4.53
C GLY A 38 -0.68 -20.36 -3.47
N ILE A 39 -0.15 -20.10 -2.27
CA ILE A 39 -0.89 -19.46 -1.17
C ILE A 39 -0.59 -17.96 -1.00
N ARG A 40 0.30 -17.38 -1.82
CA ARG A 40 0.80 -15.99 -1.67
C ARG A 40 -0.28 -14.92 -1.45
N ARG A 41 -1.46 -15.05 -2.08
CA ARG A 41 -2.57 -14.11 -1.91
C ARG A 41 -3.30 -14.30 -0.60
N LEU A 42 -3.45 -15.56 -0.16
CA LEU A 42 -4.09 -15.90 1.11
C LEU A 42 -3.26 -15.41 2.30
N LEU A 43 -1.92 -15.48 2.20
CA LEU A 43 -1.00 -14.94 3.20
C LEU A 43 -1.19 -13.43 3.44
N LEU A 44 -1.64 -12.67 2.43
CA LEU A 44 -1.89 -11.23 2.53
C LEU A 44 -3.32 -10.89 2.94
N THR A 45 -4.23 -11.86 2.90
CA THR A 45 -5.61 -11.69 3.35
C THR A 45 -5.63 -11.59 4.88
N GLY A 46 -6.44 -10.68 5.39
CA GLY A 46 -6.67 -10.55 6.84
C GLY A 46 -7.49 -11.70 7.40
N ASP A 47 -7.26 -12.05 8.66
CA ASP A 47 -7.80 -13.28 9.26
C ASP A 47 -9.33 -13.34 9.33
N GLU A 48 -9.97 -12.19 9.51
CA GLU A 48 -11.42 -12.04 9.49
C GLU A 48 -12.05 -12.27 8.10
N ARG A 49 -11.24 -12.22 7.03
CA ARG A 49 -11.68 -12.42 5.65
C ARG A 49 -11.36 -13.81 5.12
N LEU A 50 -10.65 -14.62 5.89
CA LEU A 50 -10.30 -15.98 5.49
C LEU A 50 -11.45 -16.93 5.74
N THR A 51 -11.91 -17.58 4.67
CA THR A 51 -12.81 -18.74 4.78
C THR A 51 -12.06 -19.92 5.36
N GLU A 52 -12.81 -20.90 5.88
CA GLU A 52 -12.24 -22.14 6.41
C GLU A 52 -11.37 -22.87 5.37
N ARG A 53 -11.86 -22.96 4.13
CA ARG A 53 -11.08 -23.48 3.00
C ARG A 53 -9.80 -22.68 2.75
N GLY A 54 -9.83 -21.35 2.94
CA GLY A 54 -8.66 -20.50 2.84
C GLY A 54 -7.62 -20.81 3.92
N ARG A 55 -8.06 -21.01 5.17
CA ARG A 55 -7.19 -21.40 6.29
C ARG A 55 -6.52 -22.74 6.05
N GLN A 56 -7.29 -23.76 5.67
CA GLN A 56 -6.77 -25.09 5.35
C GLN A 56 -5.72 -25.06 4.24
N ARG A 57 -5.93 -24.23 3.20
CA ARG A 57 -4.93 -24.04 2.14
C ARG A 57 -3.66 -23.38 2.64
N ILE A 58 -3.75 -22.39 3.54
CA ILE A 58 -2.57 -21.78 4.16
C ILE A 58 -1.81 -22.85 4.95
N THR A 59 -2.49 -23.59 5.84
CA THR A 59 -1.88 -24.66 6.65
C THR A 59 -1.15 -25.69 5.78
N ALA A 60 -1.82 -26.20 4.75
CA ALA A 60 -1.22 -27.17 3.84
C ALA A 60 -0.02 -26.60 3.05
N GLY A 61 -0.12 -25.34 2.59
CA GLY A 61 0.96 -24.70 1.84
C GLY A 61 2.18 -24.35 2.68
N LEU A 62 1.98 -23.98 3.95
CA LEU A 62 3.06 -23.76 4.91
C LEU A 62 3.74 -25.09 5.26
N ALA A 63 2.97 -26.12 5.63
CA ALA A 63 3.50 -27.46 5.92
C ALA A 63 4.35 -28.04 4.76
N ALA A 64 4.00 -27.72 3.51
CA ALA A 64 4.71 -28.20 2.34
C ALA A 64 5.91 -27.35 1.91
N GLY A 65 6.07 -26.12 2.40
CA GLY A 65 7.03 -25.17 1.82
C GLY A 65 7.73 -24.21 2.78
N ASP A 66 7.37 -24.19 4.05
CA ASP A 66 7.90 -23.28 5.07
C ASP A 66 8.57 -24.08 6.20
N ARG A 67 9.75 -24.65 5.92
CA ARG A 67 10.39 -25.65 6.80
C ARG A 67 10.79 -25.09 8.17
N ASP A 68 11.15 -23.82 8.20
CA ASP A 68 11.65 -23.11 9.37
C ASP A 68 10.59 -22.14 9.94
N ASP A 69 9.33 -22.28 9.50
CA ASP A 69 8.17 -21.47 9.92
C ASP A 69 8.30 -19.94 9.72
N GLU A 70 9.29 -19.47 8.98
CA GLU A 70 9.52 -18.03 8.79
C GLU A 70 8.32 -17.34 8.10
N VAL A 71 7.71 -17.98 7.10
CA VAL A 71 6.55 -17.41 6.39
C VAL A 71 5.30 -17.41 7.28
N TYR A 72 5.15 -18.42 8.14
CA TYR A 72 4.14 -18.47 9.19
C TYR A 72 4.30 -17.29 10.14
N TYR A 73 5.49 -17.12 10.75
CA TYR A 73 5.74 -16.00 11.68
C TYR A 73 5.64 -14.64 11.01
N ALA A 74 6.07 -14.51 9.76
CA ALA A 74 5.85 -13.29 8.98
C ALA A 74 4.35 -12.95 8.86
N ARG A 75 3.49 -13.95 8.64
CA ARG A 75 2.04 -13.74 8.62
C ARG A 75 1.52 -13.31 9.99
N VAL A 76 1.98 -13.93 11.07
CA VAL A 76 1.60 -13.56 12.46
C VAL A 76 1.98 -12.12 12.76
N ILE A 77 3.22 -11.71 12.49
CA ILE A 77 3.71 -10.34 12.68
C ILE A 77 2.87 -9.33 11.89
N LYS A 78 2.52 -9.68 10.63
CA LYS A 78 1.63 -8.84 9.82
C LYS A 78 0.25 -8.71 10.46
N GLU A 79 -0.34 -9.78 10.99
CA GLU A 79 -1.63 -9.70 11.69
C GLU A 79 -1.53 -8.92 13.01
N GLN A 80 -0.43 -9.01 13.76
CA GLN A 80 -0.21 -8.21 14.96
C GLN A 80 -0.16 -6.71 14.64
N LEU A 81 0.48 -6.33 13.53
CA LEU A 81 0.44 -4.95 13.03
C LEU A 81 -0.98 -4.49 12.63
N ARG A 82 -1.87 -5.42 12.25
CA ARG A 82 -3.28 -5.10 12.00
C ARG A 82 -4.07 -4.91 13.29
N THR A 83 -3.68 -5.57 14.38
CA THR A 83 -4.23 -5.33 15.73
C THR A 83 -3.97 -3.90 16.16
N VAL A 84 -2.74 -3.38 15.97
CA VAL A 84 -2.41 -1.96 16.23
C VAL A 84 -3.40 -1.03 15.52
N TYR A 85 -3.63 -1.24 14.22
CA TYR A 85 -4.55 -0.41 13.46
C TYR A 85 -6.01 -0.50 13.96
N ARG A 86 -6.42 -1.68 14.44
CA ARG A 86 -7.78 -1.95 14.92
C ARG A 86 -8.01 -1.52 16.37
N ALA A 87 -6.97 -1.07 17.06
CA ALA A 87 -7.09 -0.61 18.43
C ALA A 87 -8.12 0.52 18.55
N GLY A 88 -8.94 0.45 19.60
CA GLY A 88 -10.04 1.39 19.83
C GLY A 88 -9.57 2.79 20.23
N ASP A 89 -8.40 2.88 20.85
CA ASP A 89 -7.81 4.12 21.34
C ASP A 89 -6.27 4.07 21.29
N GLN A 90 -5.64 5.16 21.70
CA GLN A 90 -4.19 5.31 21.67
C GLN A 90 -3.46 4.43 22.69
N ASP A 91 -4.09 4.12 23.82
CA ASP A 91 -3.48 3.28 24.87
C ASP A 91 -3.44 1.82 24.41
N ALA A 92 -4.57 1.30 23.90
CA ALA A 92 -4.64 -0.01 23.28
C ALA A 92 -3.70 -0.14 22.06
N ALA A 93 -3.49 0.94 21.30
CA ALA A 93 -2.54 0.96 20.19
C ALA A 93 -1.08 0.86 20.67
N ARG A 94 -0.74 1.47 21.81
CA ARG A 94 0.60 1.34 22.43
C ARG A 94 0.86 -0.09 22.89
N ASP A 95 -0.11 -0.71 23.55
CA ASP A 95 0.01 -2.10 24.01
C ASP A 95 0.19 -3.05 22.82
N ALA A 96 -0.65 -2.90 21.79
CA ALA A 96 -0.52 -3.70 20.57
C ALA A 96 0.81 -3.47 19.82
N LEU A 97 1.39 -2.27 19.92
CA LEU A 97 2.73 -1.99 19.36
C LEU A 97 3.84 -2.68 20.14
N ALA A 98 3.74 -2.72 21.47
CA ALA A 98 4.68 -3.46 22.31
C ALA A 98 4.67 -4.95 21.93
N ASP A 99 3.48 -5.56 21.88
CA ASP A 99 3.32 -6.96 21.43
C ASP A 99 3.88 -7.18 20.01
N PHE A 100 3.64 -6.24 19.10
CA PHE A 100 4.20 -6.32 17.74
C PHE A 100 5.72 -6.33 17.75
N TYR A 101 6.37 -5.49 18.58
CA TYR A 101 7.82 -5.47 18.68
C TYR A 101 8.37 -6.75 19.30
N ASP A 102 7.72 -7.27 20.34
CA ASP A 102 8.15 -8.50 21.00
C ASP A 102 8.07 -9.70 20.05
N VAL A 103 6.95 -9.85 19.33
CA VAL A 103 6.78 -10.92 18.34
C VAL A 103 7.77 -10.76 17.17
N ALA A 104 7.99 -9.52 16.70
CA ALA A 104 8.94 -9.27 15.62
C ALA A 104 10.39 -9.60 16.02
N ALA A 105 10.79 -9.27 17.25
CA ALA A 105 12.12 -9.56 17.78
C ALA A 105 12.30 -11.07 18.05
N ALA A 106 11.29 -11.74 18.59
CA ALA A 106 11.35 -13.17 18.89
C ALA A 106 11.45 -14.06 17.63
N ALA A 107 10.97 -13.59 16.48
CA ALA A 107 10.97 -14.37 15.25
C ALA A 107 12.36 -14.51 14.60
N ASP A 108 13.34 -13.65 14.93
CA ASP A 108 14.68 -13.63 14.32
C ASP A 108 14.67 -13.58 12.78
N ILE A 109 13.73 -12.81 12.21
CA ILE A 109 13.57 -12.64 10.76
C ILE A 109 14.10 -11.25 10.33
N PRO A 110 15.15 -11.16 9.50
CA PRO A 110 15.73 -9.89 9.05
C PRO A 110 14.74 -8.93 8.37
N GLU A 111 13.75 -9.44 7.64
CA GLU A 111 12.66 -8.64 7.08
C GLU A 111 11.74 -8.08 8.19
N ALA A 112 11.47 -8.83 9.25
CA ALA A 112 10.69 -8.39 10.40
C ALA A 112 11.43 -7.29 11.18
N ASP A 113 12.74 -7.41 11.39
CA ASP A 113 13.56 -6.37 12.02
C ASP A 113 13.53 -5.06 11.22
N ARG A 114 13.61 -5.15 9.90
CA ARG A 114 13.48 -3.99 9.00
C ARG A 114 12.10 -3.36 9.11
N LEU A 115 11.05 -4.17 9.20
CA LEU A 115 9.70 -3.68 9.43
C LEU A 115 9.60 -2.99 10.80
N ALA A 116 10.06 -3.61 11.88
CA ALA A 116 10.04 -3.06 13.24
C ALA A 116 10.76 -1.71 13.32
N ARG A 117 11.97 -1.60 12.75
CA ARG A 117 12.70 -0.32 12.64
C ARG A 117 11.91 0.73 11.87
N THR A 118 11.21 0.32 10.81
CA THR A 118 10.36 1.21 10.04
C THR A 118 9.20 1.70 10.88
N ILE A 119 8.46 0.81 11.55
CA ILE A 119 7.31 1.19 12.39
C ILE A 119 7.75 2.09 13.54
N ARG A 120 8.87 1.79 14.21
CA ARG A 120 9.41 2.62 15.29
C ARG A 120 9.71 4.06 14.86
N ARG A 121 10.22 4.25 13.65
CA ARG A 121 10.44 5.61 13.10
C ARG A 121 9.14 6.40 12.93
N TRP A 122 8.01 5.73 12.76
CA TRP A 122 6.70 6.34 12.54
C TRP A 122 5.77 6.20 13.75
N GLU A 123 6.26 5.75 14.90
CA GLU A 123 5.47 5.36 16.06
C GLU A 123 4.57 6.50 16.55
N ASP A 124 5.13 7.70 16.75
CA ASP A 124 4.36 8.88 17.13
C ASP A 124 3.20 9.17 16.17
N ALA A 125 3.45 8.98 14.87
CA ALA A 125 2.45 9.20 13.84
C ALA A 125 1.42 8.04 13.77
N VAL A 126 1.80 6.81 14.16
CA VAL A 126 0.88 5.68 14.34
C VAL A 126 -0.03 5.99 15.53
N LEU A 127 0.51 6.37 16.68
CA LEU A 127 -0.25 6.64 17.89
C LEU A 127 -1.18 7.86 17.73
N ALA A 128 -0.70 8.93 17.11
CA ALA A 128 -1.51 10.12 16.84
C ALA A 128 -2.75 9.83 15.97
N TYR A 129 -2.73 8.77 15.16
CA TYR A 129 -3.91 8.34 14.38
C TYR A 129 -5.10 7.98 15.28
N HIS A 130 -4.84 7.37 16.44
CA HIS A 130 -5.89 6.93 17.36
C HIS A 130 -6.46 8.07 18.22
N GLY A 131 -5.72 9.18 18.38
CA GLY A 131 -6.21 10.39 19.07
C GLY A 131 -6.91 11.41 18.17
N SER A 132 -6.90 11.23 16.84
CA SER A 132 -7.42 12.20 15.87
C SER A 132 -8.78 11.85 15.28
N ASP A 133 -9.58 11.03 15.98
CA ASP A 133 -10.97 10.69 15.64
C ASP A 133 -11.14 10.19 14.18
N GLY A 134 -10.13 9.45 13.69
CA GLY A 134 -10.13 8.91 12.34
C GLY A 134 -10.05 9.95 11.22
N LEU A 135 -9.52 11.16 11.48
CA LEU A 135 -9.25 12.18 10.45
C LEU A 135 -8.35 11.59 9.35
N SER A 136 -9.02 11.10 8.31
CA SER A 136 -8.35 10.36 7.26
C SER A 136 -7.44 11.29 6.46
N ASN A 137 -6.26 10.79 6.11
CA ASN A 137 -5.43 11.40 5.08
C ASN A 137 -6.11 11.35 3.68
N ALA A 138 -7.38 10.92 3.56
CA ALA A 138 -8.08 10.80 2.28
C ALA A 138 -8.10 12.12 1.50
N ARG A 139 -8.25 13.27 2.16
CA ARG A 139 -8.14 14.59 1.50
C ARG A 139 -6.74 14.81 0.92
N THR A 140 -5.70 14.48 1.70
CA THR A 140 -4.30 14.59 1.27
C THR A 140 -3.95 13.57 0.17
N GLU A 141 -4.46 12.34 0.26
CA GLU A 141 -4.25 11.29 -0.75
C GLU A 141 -5.03 11.59 -2.04
N ALA A 142 -6.23 12.19 -1.96
CA ALA A 142 -6.94 12.69 -3.13
C ALA A 142 -6.15 13.80 -3.84
N ILE A 143 -5.58 14.74 -3.09
CA ILE A 143 -4.68 15.78 -3.61
C ILE A 143 -3.41 15.15 -4.21
N ASN A 144 -2.79 14.18 -3.53
CA ASN A 144 -1.62 13.45 -4.06
C ASN A 144 -1.95 12.65 -5.32
N GLY A 145 -3.15 12.06 -5.40
CA GLY A 145 -3.66 11.38 -6.59
C GLY A 145 -3.81 12.33 -7.76
N LEU A 146 -4.36 13.53 -7.51
CA LEU A 146 -4.50 14.59 -8.50
C LEU A 146 -3.13 15.11 -8.98
N LEU A 147 -2.21 15.37 -8.05
CA LEU A 147 -0.82 15.75 -8.31
C LEU A 147 -0.11 14.73 -9.22
N LYS A 148 -0.25 13.43 -8.91
CA LYS A 148 0.31 12.32 -9.69
C LYS A 148 -0.34 12.22 -11.07
N LYS A 149 -1.66 12.43 -11.18
CA LYS A 149 -2.39 12.44 -12.46
C LYS A 149 -1.89 13.57 -13.37
N ILE A 150 -1.77 14.78 -12.86
CA ILE A 150 -1.26 15.95 -13.60
C ILE A 150 0.19 15.71 -14.04
N LYS A 151 1.03 15.16 -13.15
CA LYS A 151 2.41 14.77 -13.49
C LYS A 151 2.46 13.73 -14.61
N ARG A 152 1.55 12.75 -14.60
CA ARG A 152 1.47 11.69 -15.62
C ARG A 152 1.02 12.22 -16.97
N VAL A 153 -0.04 13.04 -17.02
CA VAL A 153 -0.53 13.68 -18.25
C VAL A 153 0.53 14.62 -18.83
N GLY A 154 1.31 15.29 -18.00
CA GLY A 154 2.42 16.13 -18.44
C GLY A 154 3.68 15.37 -18.87
N HIS A 155 3.72 14.03 -18.79
CA HIS A 155 4.94 13.21 -19.00
C HIS A 155 6.13 13.63 -18.12
N GLY A 156 5.86 14.15 -16.93
CA GLY A 156 6.86 14.70 -16.03
C GLY A 156 7.19 16.17 -16.31
N PHE A 157 7.69 16.86 -15.29
CA PHE A 157 8.06 18.28 -15.39
C PHE A 157 9.53 18.42 -15.01
N ARG A 158 10.30 19.12 -15.84
CA ARG A 158 11.72 19.44 -15.58
C ARG A 158 11.88 20.73 -14.76
N ASN A 159 10.84 21.56 -14.71
CA ASN A 159 10.83 22.85 -14.00
C ASN A 159 9.67 22.90 -13.00
N LEU A 160 9.98 23.20 -11.73
CA LEU A 160 9.01 23.26 -10.64
C LEU A 160 7.99 24.40 -10.79
N ALA A 161 8.39 25.55 -11.35
CA ALA A 161 7.49 26.67 -11.58
C ALA A 161 6.40 26.31 -12.60
N ASN A 162 6.76 25.61 -13.68
CA ASN A 162 5.81 25.12 -14.67
C ASN A 162 4.88 24.06 -14.09
N TYR A 163 5.40 23.19 -13.21
CA TYR A 163 4.57 22.23 -12.50
C TYR A 163 3.56 22.94 -11.59
N ARG A 164 4.00 23.91 -10.80
CA ARG A 164 3.14 24.71 -9.91
C ARG A 164 2.04 25.44 -10.67
N LEU A 165 2.37 26.08 -11.80
CA LEU A 165 1.37 26.74 -12.66
C LEU A 165 0.32 25.75 -13.17
N ARG A 166 0.73 24.57 -13.63
CA ARG A 166 -0.19 23.52 -14.09
C ARG A 166 -1.13 23.04 -12.98
N LEU A 167 -0.63 22.95 -11.75
CA LEU A 167 -1.43 22.58 -10.58
C LEU A 167 -2.45 23.66 -10.22
N LEU A 168 -2.03 24.93 -10.21
CA LEU A 168 -2.93 26.06 -9.93
C LEU A 168 -4.02 26.20 -11.00
N LEU A 169 -3.69 25.98 -12.27
CA LEU A 169 -4.66 26.01 -13.37
C LEU A 169 -5.70 24.88 -13.27
N HIS A 170 -5.28 23.68 -12.84
CA HIS A 170 -6.16 22.52 -12.80
C HIS A 170 -6.95 22.41 -11.49
N CYS A 171 -6.33 22.78 -10.36
CA CYS A 171 -6.90 22.62 -9.02
C CYS A 171 -7.44 23.93 -8.42
N GLY A 172 -6.98 25.09 -8.91
CA GLY A 172 -7.30 26.40 -8.35
C GLY A 172 -8.62 26.99 -8.82
N GLY A 173 -9.47 26.22 -9.50
CA GLY A 173 -10.80 26.67 -9.92
C GLY A 173 -10.79 27.80 -10.95
N VAL A 174 -9.72 27.94 -11.74
CA VAL A 174 -9.63 28.95 -12.79
C VAL A 174 -10.75 28.69 -13.81
N ALA A 175 -11.74 29.59 -13.82
CA ALA A 175 -12.77 29.58 -14.84
C ALA A 175 -12.14 29.96 -16.17
N TRP A 176 -11.93 28.96 -17.04
CA TRP A 176 -11.52 29.20 -18.40
C TRP A 176 -12.64 29.93 -19.12
N GLN A 177 -12.47 31.24 -19.33
CA GLN A 177 -13.24 31.97 -20.32
C GLN A 177 -12.78 31.48 -21.70
N HIS A 178 -13.27 30.32 -22.11
CA HIS A 178 -13.15 29.92 -23.50
C HIS A 178 -13.92 30.95 -24.31
N GLN A 179 -13.21 31.86 -24.99
CA GLN A 179 -13.84 32.60 -26.04
C GLN A 179 -14.32 31.56 -27.07
N PRO A 180 -15.63 31.46 -27.34
CA PRO A 180 -16.10 30.54 -28.35
C PRO A 180 -15.39 30.88 -29.65
N ALA A 181 -14.69 29.91 -30.24
CA ALA A 181 -14.00 30.10 -31.50
C ALA A 181 -15.00 30.66 -32.51
N ALA A 182 -14.73 31.86 -33.03
CA ALA A 182 -15.58 32.47 -34.04
C ALA A 182 -15.74 31.48 -35.20
N ARG A 183 -16.99 31.08 -35.50
CA ARG A 183 -17.25 30.22 -36.65
C ARG A 183 -16.71 30.92 -37.88
N LEU A 184 -15.71 30.33 -38.53
CA LEU A 184 -15.29 30.75 -39.86
C LEU A 184 -16.50 30.58 -40.77
N ARG A 185 -17.13 31.68 -41.16
CA ARG A 185 -18.17 31.67 -42.20
C ARG A 185 -17.48 31.25 -43.49
N GLY A 186 -17.61 29.98 -43.86
CA GLY A 186 -17.21 29.50 -45.18
C GLY A 186 -18.03 30.24 -46.23
N ARG A 187 -17.37 31.02 -47.08
CA ARG A 187 -18.00 31.55 -48.29
C ARG A 187 -18.09 30.38 -49.26
N ALA A 188 -19.30 29.88 -49.52
CA ALA A 188 -19.50 28.83 -50.52
C ALA A 188 -19.04 29.37 -51.90
N PRO A 189 -18.26 28.62 -52.68
CA PRO A 189 -17.87 29.04 -54.01
C PRO A 189 -19.10 29.08 -54.92
N GLN A 190 -19.30 30.19 -55.64
CA GLN A 190 -20.26 30.26 -56.73
C GLN A 190 -19.64 29.56 -57.94
N ILE A 191 -20.27 28.48 -58.38
CA ILE A 191 -19.95 27.82 -59.64
C ILE A 191 -20.68 28.61 -60.74
N ALA A 192 -19.93 29.24 -61.64
CA ALA A 192 -20.48 29.83 -62.85
C ALA A 192 -20.80 28.70 -63.86
N ALA A 193 -21.98 28.79 -64.48
CA ALA A 193 -22.48 27.85 -65.49
C ALA A 193 -21.82 28.08 -66.86
#